data_AF-A0A2E5BV94-F1
#
_entry.id   AF-A0A2E5BV94-F1
#
_cell.length_a   1.000
_cell.length_b   1.000
_cell.length_c   1.000
_cell.angle_alpha   90.00
_cell.angle_beta   90.00
_cell.angle_gamma   90.00
#
_symmetry.space_group_name_H-M   'P 1'
#
loop_
_entity.id
_entity.type
_entity.pdbx_description
1 polymer ?
#
loop_
_entity_poly.entity_id
_entity_poly.type
_entity_poly.pdbx_seq_one_letter_code
_entity_poly.pdbx_strand_id
1 'polypeptide(L)'
;MAAETAAAQSDAVPSGVSISKNYRRYALGVLLLAYISSYVDRQIMGVVLPSIKAEYALADWQLGFLSGIAFAIFYATLGMPIAFVAD
;
A
#
# COMPACT_ATOMS: atom_id res chain seq x y z
N MET A 1 -47.24 24.34 -34.78
CA MET A 1 -47.67 23.19 -33.96
C MET A 1 -47.45 21.92 -34.76
N ALA A 2 -46.21 21.41 -34.72
CA ALA A 2 -45.87 20.05 -35.11
C ALA A 2 -44.66 19.71 -34.23
N ALA A 3 -44.94 18.94 -33.18
CA ALA A 3 -43.94 18.38 -32.31
C ALA A 3 -43.20 17.29 -33.10
N GLU A 4 -41.88 17.39 -33.20
CA GLU A 4 -41.07 16.23 -33.50
C GLU A 4 -39.84 16.26 -32.60
N THR A 5 -40.04 15.57 -31.48
CA THR A 5 -39.06 15.17 -30.48
C THR A 5 -37.90 14.44 -31.17
N ALA A 6 -36.82 15.15 -31.46
CA ALA A 6 -35.54 14.53 -31.79
C ALA A 6 -34.94 13.97 -30.50
N ALA A 7 -34.83 12.65 -30.47
CA ALA A 7 -34.40 11.82 -29.37
C ALA A 7 -33.16 12.37 -28.65
N ALA A 8 -33.31 12.61 -27.34
CA ALA A 8 -32.18 12.60 -26.43
C ALA A 8 -31.52 11.23 -26.53
N GLN A 9 -30.36 11.17 -27.19
CA GLN A 9 -29.47 10.02 -27.08
C GLN A 9 -29.12 9.86 -25.61
N SER A 10 -29.73 8.85 -24.99
CA SER A 10 -29.35 8.36 -23.69
C SER A 10 -27.98 7.72 -23.84
N ASP A 11 -26.93 8.51 -23.60
CA ASP A 11 -25.58 8.01 -23.33
C ASP A 11 -25.66 7.15 -22.07
N ALA A 12 -25.99 5.87 -22.27
CA ALA A 12 -25.95 4.86 -21.24
C ALA A 12 -24.49 4.61 -20.91
N VAL A 13 -23.95 5.43 -20.00
CA VAL A 13 -22.70 5.14 -19.31
C VAL A 13 -22.89 3.76 -18.67
N PRO A 14 -22.09 2.74 -19.06
CA PRO A 14 -22.19 1.43 -18.45
C PRO A 14 -22.03 1.62 -16.94
N SER A 15 -23.09 1.30 -16.21
CA SER A 15 -23.13 1.40 -14.76
C SER A 15 -22.16 0.35 -14.23
N GLY A 16 -20.92 0.76 -14.00
CA GLY A 16 -19.86 -0.08 -13.47
C GLY A 16 -20.33 -0.78 -12.20
N VAL A 17 -19.85 -2.01 -12.02
CA VAL A 17 -20.12 -2.91 -10.87
C VAL A 17 -20.45 -2.12 -9.61
N SER A 18 -21.69 -2.20 -9.14
CA SER A 18 -22.12 -1.52 -7.92
C SER A 18 -21.58 -2.25 -6.69
N ILE A 19 -20.37 -1.88 -6.26
CA ILE A 19 -19.75 -2.42 -5.06
C ILE A 19 -20.57 -2.01 -3.83
N SER A 20 -21.01 -2.99 -3.02
CA SER A 20 -21.76 -2.74 -1.79
C SER A 20 -21.01 -1.82 -0.83
N LYS A 21 -21.73 -0.88 -0.18
CA LYS A 21 -21.15 0.06 0.80
C LYS A 21 -20.43 -0.67 1.94
N ASN A 22 -20.95 -1.83 2.34
CA ASN A 22 -20.37 -2.63 3.42
C ASN A 22 -19.04 -3.28 2.98
N TYR A 23 -18.98 -3.76 1.74
CA TYR A 23 -17.74 -4.30 1.17
C TYR A 23 -16.67 -3.22 1.05
N ARG A 24 -17.03 -2.00 0.60
CA ARG A 24 -16.11 -0.86 0.57
C ARG A 24 -15.53 -0.54 1.95
N ARG A 25 -16.37 -0.48 2.99
CA ARG A 25 -15.92 -0.21 4.37
C ARG A 25 -15.00 -1.31 4.90
N TYR A 26 -15.33 -2.57 4.60
CA TYR A 26 -14.48 -3.71 4.95
C TYR A 26 -13.12 -3.64 4.26
N ALA A 27 -13.10 -3.47 2.94
CA ALA A 27 -11.87 -3.34 2.17
C ALA A 27 -10.99 -2.18 2.66
N LEU A 28 -11.59 -1.02 2.96
CA LEU A 28 -10.88 0.11 3.56
C LEU A 28 -10.28 -0.22 4.93
N GLY A 29 -11.01 -0.97 5.78
CA GLY A 29 -10.49 -1.42 7.06
C GLY A 29 -9.27 -2.34 6.92
N VAL A 30 -9.34 -3.30 5.99
CA VAL A 30 -8.22 -4.20 5.69
C VAL A 30 -7.02 -3.44 5.12
N LEU A 31 -7.25 -2.54 4.15
CA LEU A 31 -6.21 -1.68 3.57
C LEU A 31 -5.55 -0.79 4.63
N LEU A 32 -6.34 -0.24 5.56
CA LEU A 32 -5.83 0.57 6.66
C LEU A 32 -4.95 -0.26 7.60
N LEU A 33 -5.38 -1.45 7.99
CA LEU A 33 -4.58 -2.34 8.84
C LEU A 33 -3.28 -2.77 8.16
N ALA A 34 -3.34 -3.11 6.88
CA ALA A 34 -2.16 -3.43 6.08
C ALA A 34 -1.19 -2.24 6.01
N TYR A 35 -1.72 -1.03 5.82
CA TYR A 35 -0.94 0.19 5.82
C TYR A 35 -0.27 0.46 7.18
N ILE A 36 -1.01 0.33 8.29
CA ILE A 36 -0.47 0.47 9.64
C ILE A 36 0.63 -0.56 9.88
N SER A 37 0.41 -1.83 9.52
CA SER A 37 1.42 -2.88 9.67
C SER A 37 2.70 -2.56 8.89
N SER A 38 2.57 -2.09 7.65
CA SER A 38 3.71 -1.67 6.82
C SER A 38 4.44 -0.47 7.42
N TYR A 39 3.72 0.45 8.06
CA TYR A 39 4.32 1.60 8.73
C TYR A 39 5.10 1.19 9.99
N VAL A 40 4.53 0.30 10.82
CA VAL A 40 5.18 -0.20 12.03
C VAL A 40 6.48 -0.93 11.71
N ASP A 41 6.47 -1.77 10.67
CA ASP A 41 7.68 -2.51 10.24
C ASP A 41 8.83 -1.56 9.88
N ARG A 42 8.56 -0.45 9.19
CA ARG A 42 9.57 0.57 8.89
C ARG A 42 10.09 1.30 10.13
N GLN A 43 9.23 1.48 11.14
CA GLN A 43 9.60 2.20 12.36
C GLN A 43 10.36 1.33 13.36
N ILE A 44 10.19 0.00 13.34
CA ILE A 44 10.85 -0.89 14.31
C ILE A 44 12.37 -0.81 14.24
N MET A 45 12.94 -0.65 13.04
CA MET A 45 14.38 -0.51 12.87
C MET A 45 14.92 0.73 13.58
N GLY A 46 14.22 1.87 13.52
CA GLY A 46 14.63 3.10 14.22
C GLY A 46 14.70 2.94 15.75
N VAL A 47 13.84 2.07 16.32
CA VAL A 47 13.79 1.80 17.76
C VAL A 47 14.87 0.81 18.20
N VAL A 48 15.15 -0.21 17.38
CA VAL A 48 16.02 -1.34 17.77
C VAL A 48 17.50 -1.10 17.42
N LEU A 49 17.79 -0.29 16.38
CA LEU A 49 19.17 -0.01 15.95
C LEU A 49 20.08 0.57 17.06
N PRO A 50 19.63 1.51 17.92
CA PRO A 50 20.47 2.01 19.01
C PRO A 50 20.87 0.93 20.01
N SER A 51 19.95 0.02 20.34
CA SER A 51 20.20 -1.10 21.26
C SER A 51 21.19 -2.10 20.66
N ILE A 52 21.02 -2.46 19.38
CA ILE A 52 21.96 -3.33 18.65
C ILE A 52 23.35 -2.68 18.57
N LYS A 53 23.43 -1.37 18.32
CA LYS A 53 24.71 -0.65 18.28
C LYS A 53 25.49 -0.82 19.58
N ALA A 54 24.80 -0.65 20.71
CA ALA A 54 25.40 -0.71 22.04
C ALA A 54 25.84 -2.14 22.41
N GLU A 55 25.05 -3.15 22.02
CA GLU A 55 25.35 -4.56 22.31
C GLU A 55 26.50 -5.12 21.45
N TYR A 56 26.59 -4.72 20.19
CA TYR A 56 27.54 -5.29 19.22
C TYR A 56 28.69 -4.35 18.83
N ALA A 57 28.81 -3.20 19.50
CA ALA A 57 29.84 -2.19 19.23
C ALA A 57 29.99 -1.83 17.74
N LEU A 58 28.85 -1.71 17.05
CA LEU A 58 28.81 -1.48 15.59
C LEU A 58 29.14 -0.03 15.23
N ALA A 59 29.78 0.14 14.08
CA ALA A 59 30.04 1.45 13.48
C ALA A 59 28.79 2.02 12.78
N ASP A 60 28.69 3.35 12.71
CA ASP A 60 27.52 4.05 12.14
C ASP A 60 27.21 3.66 10.69
N TRP A 61 28.24 3.34 9.89
CA TRP A 61 28.06 2.89 8.51
C TRP A 61 27.44 1.49 8.40
N GLN A 62 27.66 0.62 9.39
CA GLN A 62 27.06 -0.73 9.44
C GLN A 62 25.57 -0.62 9.74
N LEU A 63 25.18 0.30 10.62
CA LEU A 63 23.78 0.58 10.92
C LEU A 63 23.06 1.22 9.72
N GLY A 64 23.71 2.17 9.04
CA GLY A 64 23.15 2.78 7.83
C GLY A 64 22.96 1.77 6.69
N PHE A 65 23.87 0.80 6.57
CA PHE A 65 23.70 -0.31 5.63
C PHE A 65 22.50 -1.20 5.99
N LEU A 66 22.36 -1.54 7.28
CA LEU A 66 21.28 -2.39 7.78
C LEU A 66 19.90 -1.72 7.68
N SER A 67 19.81 -0.43 8.01
CA SER A 67 18.56 0.33 7.97
C SER A 67 18.16 0.76 6.55
N GLY A 68 19.13 0.90 5.65
CA GLY A 68 18.94 1.40 4.29
C GLY A 68 18.93 0.28 3.25
N ILE A 69 20.11 -0.20 2.87
CA ILE A 69 20.29 -1.10 1.73
C ILE A 69 19.68 -2.48 1.99
N ALA A 70 19.95 -3.07 3.16
CA ALA A 70 19.40 -4.39 3.50
C ALA A 70 17.86 -4.36 3.54
N PHE A 71 17.29 -3.31 4.13
CA PHE A 71 15.85 -3.11 4.19
C PHE A 71 15.23 -2.87 2.80
N ALA A 72 15.87 -2.06 1.96
CA ALA A 72 15.41 -1.78 0.60
C ALA A 72 15.38 -3.04 -0.27
N ILE A 73 16.43 -3.88 -0.21
CA ILE A 73 16.49 -5.14 -0.95
C ILE A 73 15.42 -6.11 -0.45
N PHE A 74 15.23 -6.24 0.86
CA PHE A 74 14.20 -7.09 1.44
C PHE A 74 12.79 -6.68 0.96
N TYR A 75 12.45 -5.39 1.05
CA TYR A 75 11.15 -4.90 0.60
C TYR A 75 10.97 -4.94 -0.92
N ALA A 76 12.03 -4.72 -1.71
CA ALA A 76 11.95 -4.83 -3.16
C ALA A 76 11.72 -6.28 -3.60
N THR A 77 12.43 -7.23 -2.98
CA THR A 77 12.33 -8.66 -3.33
C THR A 77 11.04 -9.30 -2.86
N LEU A 78 10.45 -8.85 -1.75
CA LEU A 78 9.14 -9.34 -1.30
C LEU A 78 7.97 -8.56 -1.93
N GLY A 79 8.11 -7.25 -2.08
CA GLY A 79 7.05 -6.37 -2.60
C GLY A 79 6.82 -6.54 -4.10
N MET A 80 7.88 -6.77 -4.89
CA MET A 80 7.75 -6.88 -6.35
C MET A 80 6.98 -8.14 -6.80
N PRO A 81 7.22 -9.35 -6.25
CA PRO A 81 6.39 -10.52 -6.53
C PRO A 81 4.94 -10.36 -6.09
N ILE A 82 4.69 -9.73 -4.93
CA ILE A 82 3.33 -9.47 -4.45
C ILE A 82 2.60 -8.53 -5.41
N ALA A 83 3.28 -7.51 -5.94
CA ALA A 83 2.72 -6.63 -6.95
C ALA A 83 2.36 -7.38 -8.24
N PHE A 84 3.20 -8.33 -8.69
CA PHE A 84 2.89 -9.16 -9.86
C PHE A 84 1.73 -10.14 -9.66
N VAL A 85 1.47 -10.59 -8.43
CA VAL A 85 0.35 -11.49 -8.13
C VAL A 85 -0.96 -10.71 -7.90
N ALA A 86 -0.85 -9.44 -7.50
CA ALA A 86 -2.00 -8.59 -7.22
C ALA A 86 -2.61 -7.92 -8.46
N ASP A 87 -1.83 -7.78 -9.54
CA ASP A 87 -2.27 -7.34 -10.87
C ASP A 87 -2.88 -8.52 -11.66
#